data_AF-A0A7Z1N8U3-F1
#
_entry.id   AF-A0A7Z1N8U3-F1
#
_cell.length_a   1.000
_cell.length_b   1.000
_cell.length_c   1.000
_cell.angle_alpha   90.00
_cell.angle_beta   90.00
_cell.angle_gamma   90.00
#
_symmetry.space_group_name_H-M   'P 1'
#
loop_
_entity.id
_entity.type
_entity.pdbx_description
1 polymer ?
#
loop_
_entity_poly.entity_id
_entity_poly.type
_entity_poly.pdbx_seq_one_letter_code
_entity_poly.pdbx_strand_id
1 'polypeptide(L)'
;ELMIVKQTESNIDIDNELTVFPPENREVVLNSRTTIFPILGGGERLGTLVLGRVQDDFNENDLVLGEYAATVIGMEILREKHNEVEKEARDKAAITMAINSLSYSEKEAIEHIFEELGGTEGLLIASKVADRVGITRSVIVNALRKLES
;
A
#
# COMPACT_ATOMS: atom_id res chain seq x y z
N GLU A 1 -8.65 -19.89 3.18
CA GLU A 1 -9.71 -20.51 4.00
C GLU A 1 -10.28 -19.57 5.07
N LEU A 2 -9.46 -18.81 5.81
CA LEU A 2 -9.91 -17.86 6.86
C LEU A 2 -10.96 -16.80 6.43
N MET A 3 -10.99 -16.41 5.16
CA MET A 3 -11.96 -15.43 4.63
C MET A 3 -13.40 -15.98 4.56
N ILE A 4 -13.60 -17.29 4.74
CA ILE A 4 -14.92 -17.94 4.77
C ILE A 4 -15.66 -17.64 6.08
N VAL A 5 -14.94 -17.43 7.18
CA VAL A 5 -15.49 -17.15 8.51
C VAL A 5 -16.19 -15.79 8.50
N LYS A 6 -17.52 -15.74 8.51
CA LYS A 6 -18.30 -14.48 8.35
C LYS A 6 -18.59 -13.74 9.66
N GLN A 7 -18.41 -14.41 10.79
CA GLN A 7 -18.67 -13.90 12.13
C GLN A 7 -17.53 -14.33 13.06
N THR A 8 -17.37 -13.66 14.20
CA THR A 8 -16.33 -14.03 15.18
C THR A 8 -16.49 -15.50 15.58
N GLU A 9 -15.43 -16.27 15.43
CA GLU A 9 -15.34 -17.65 15.91
C GLU A 9 -14.30 -17.71 17.01
N SER A 10 -14.69 -18.15 18.21
CA SER A 10 -13.84 -18.10 19.40
C SER A 10 -13.52 -19.47 19.96
N ASN A 11 -12.39 -19.56 20.67
CA ASN A 11 -11.95 -20.77 21.35
C ASN A 11 -11.87 -22.00 20.45
N ILE A 12 -11.42 -21.80 19.21
CA ILE A 12 -11.16 -22.86 18.25
C ILE A 12 -9.99 -23.72 18.75
N ASP A 13 -10.23 -25.02 18.84
CA ASP A 13 -9.26 -26.01 19.30
C ASP A 13 -8.13 -26.25 18.28
N ILE A 14 -7.01 -26.77 18.78
CA ILE A 14 -5.85 -27.17 17.95
C ILE A 14 -6.18 -28.22 16.87
N ASP A 15 -7.26 -28.99 17.06
CA ASP A 15 -7.70 -30.01 16.10
C ASP A 15 -8.45 -29.42 14.90
N ASN A 16 -8.82 -28.15 14.94
CA ASN A 16 -9.53 -27.49 13.86
C ASN A 16 -8.54 -26.93 12.83
N GLU A 17 -8.88 -27.06 11.53
CA GLU A 17 -8.07 -26.53 10.42
C GLU A 17 -7.84 -25.01 10.49
N LEU A 18 -8.71 -24.28 11.18
CA LEU A 18 -8.62 -22.83 11.37
C LEU A 18 -7.69 -22.42 12.51
N THR A 19 -7.05 -23.36 13.21
CA THR A 19 -6.10 -23.04 14.27
C THR A 19 -4.86 -22.32 13.73
N VAL A 20 -4.33 -21.36 14.50
CA VAL A 20 -3.05 -20.69 14.17
C VAL A 20 -1.83 -21.51 14.62
N PHE A 21 -2.05 -22.56 15.41
CA PHE A 21 -0.97 -23.35 16.00
C PHE A 21 -0.59 -24.55 15.13
N PRO A 22 0.72 -24.82 14.92
CA PRO A 22 1.14 -25.96 14.12
C PRO A 22 0.82 -27.28 14.84
N PRO A 23 0.22 -28.26 14.14
CA PRO A 23 -0.13 -29.56 14.73
C PRO A 23 1.10 -30.37 15.18
N GLU A 24 2.29 -30.03 14.68
CA GLU A 24 3.57 -30.67 15.02
C GLU A 24 3.98 -30.44 16.48
N ASN A 25 3.54 -29.33 17.10
CA ASN A 25 3.90 -28.97 18.48
C ASN A 25 2.79 -29.30 19.50
N ARG A 26 1.89 -30.24 19.15
CA ARG A 26 0.66 -30.53 19.90
C ARG A 26 0.85 -30.77 21.39
N GLU A 27 1.94 -31.42 21.81
CA GLU A 27 2.20 -31.70 23.23
C GLU A 27 2.43 -30.42 24.06
N VAL A 28 2.91 -29.34 23.44
CA VAL A 28 3.21 -28.06 24.10
C VAL A 28 2.02 -27.10 24.05
N VAL A 29 1.17 -27.22 23.02
CA VAL A 29 0.05 -26.30 22.73
C VAL A 29 -1.32 -26.99 22.78
N LEU A 30 -1.44 -28.10 23.52
CA LEU A 30 -2.67 -28.90 23.58
C LEU A 30 -3.89 -28.07 24.04
N ASN A 31 -3.69 -27.15 24.98
CA ASN A 31 -4.74 -26.28 25.51
C ASN A 31 -4.87 -24.96 24.74
N SER A 32 -4.25 -24.87 23.56
CA SER A 32 -4.28 -23.64 22.79
C SER A 32 -5.65 -23.39 22.17
N ARG A 33 -6.01 -22.11 22.17
CA ARG A 33 -7.25 -21.57 21.64
C ARG A 33 -6.92 -20.55 20.56
N THR A 34 -7.61 -20.66 19.44
CA THR A 34 -7.59 -19.67 18.38
C THR A 34 -8.93 -18.93 18.35
N THR A 35 -8.90 -17.61 18.20
CA THR A 35 -10.08 -16.79 17.96
C THR A 35 -9.89 -15.99 16.69
N ILE A 36 -10.89 -15.99 15.82
CA ILE A 36 -10.89 -15.38 14.51
C ILE A 36 -11.92 -14.26 14.48
N PHE A 37 -11.48 -13.05 14.17
CA PHE A 37 -12.30 -11.87 14.02
C PHE A 37 -12.30 -11.42 12.55
N PRO A 38 -13.44 -11.46 11.85
CA PRO A 38 -13.57 -10.87 10.53
C PRO A 38 -13.36 -9.36 10.58
N ILE A 39 -12.44 -8.84 9.75
CA ILE A 39 -12.26 -7.39 9.59
C ILE A 39 -13.20 -6.93 8.48
N LEU A 40 -14.22 -6.15 8.87
CA LEU A 40 -15.20 -5.57 7.97
C LEU A 40 -14.99 -4.06 7.86
N GLY A 41 -15.23 -3.51 6.68
CA GLY A 41 -15.26 -2.06 6.50
C GLY A 41 -15.95 -1.70 5.20
N GLY A 42 -16.74 -0.62 5.21
CA GLY A 42 -17.45 -0.14 4.02
C GLY A 42 -18.50 -1.11 3.49
N GLY A 43 -18.96 -2.05 4.31
CA GLY A 43 -19.87 -3.13 3.92
C GLY A 43 -19.17 -4.34 3.29
N GLU A 44 -17.84 -4.33 3.19
CA GLU A 44 -17.05 -5.39 2.58
C GLU A 44 -16.13 -6.10 3.59
N ARG A 45 -15.73 -7.33 3.25
CA ARG A 45 -14.75 -8.11 4.01
C ARG A 45 -13.34 -7.70 3.58
N LEU A 46 -12.61 -7.04 4.48
CA LEU A 46 -11.29 -6.48 4.21
C LEU A 46 -10.14 -7.43 4.61
N GLY A 47 -10.34 -8.26 5.62
CA GLY A 47 -9.29 -9.14 6.12
C GLY A 47 -9.72 -9.97 7.33
N THR A 48 -8.77 -10.58 8.02
CA THR A 48 -9.03 -11.42 9.19
C THR A 48 -8.00 -11.15 10.28
N LEU A 49 -8.45 -10.82 11.48
CA LEU A 49 -7.63 -10.77 12.67
C LEU A 49 -7.69 -12.13 13.37
N VAL A 50 -6.54 -12.74 13.62
CA VAL A 50 -6.43 -14.04 14.29
C VAL A 50 -5.64 -13.87 15.58
N LEU A 51 -6.19 -14.36 16.68
CA LEU A 51 -5.57 -14.35 18.00
C LEU A 51 -5.39 -15.79 18.48
N GLY A 52 -4.21 -16.11 18.99
CA GLY A 52 -3.89 -17.41 19.58
C GLY A 52 -3.45 -17.25 21.03
N ARG A 53 -3.99 -18.09 21.92
CA ARG A 53 -3.58 -18.19 23.35
C ARG A 53 -3.33 -19.66 23.67
N VAL A 54 -2.34 -19.99 24.52
CA VAL A 54 -1.91 -21.39 24.73
C VAL A 54 -2.62 -22.11 25.88
N GLN A 55 -3.17 -21.37 26.85
CA GLN A 55 -3.69 -21.98 28.08
C GLN A 55 -5.12 -21.55 28.40
N ASP A 56 -5.40 -20.26 28.42
CA ASP A 56 -6.73 -19.77 28.81
C ASP A 56 -7.67 -19.64 27.61
N ASP A 57 -8.96 -19.80 27.88
CA ASP A 57 -10.02 -19.47 26.94
C ASP A 57 -10.13 -17.93 26.78
N PHE A 58 -10.56 -17.50 25.61
CA PHE A 58 -11.01 -16.14 25.35
C PHE A 58 -12.39 -15.94 25.99
N ASN A 59 -12.48 -14.99 26.91
CA ASN A 59 -13.72 -14.62 27.57
C ASN A 59 -14.41 -13.44 26.83
N GLU A 60 -15.59 -13.04 27.29
CA GLU A 60 -16.37 -11.96 26.68
C GLU A 60 -15.60 -10.64 26.56
N ASN A 61 -14.79 -10.28 27.56
CA ASN A 61 -13.97 -9.06 27.49
C ASN A 61 -12.91 -9.15 26.39
N ASP A 62 -12.29 -10.32 26.21
CA ASP A 62 -11.34 -10.57 25.13
C ASP A 62 -12.02 -10.44 23.76
N LEU A 63 -13.25 -10.96 23.63
CA LEU A 63 -14.03 -10.87 22.39
C LEU A 63 -14.43 -9.44 22.06
N VAL A 64 -14.91 -8.68 23.04
CA VAL A 64 -15.26 -7.25 22.86
C VAL A 64 -14.05 -6.44 22.40
N LEU A 65 -12.88 -6.67 23.02
CA LEU A 65 -11.64 -6.01 22.61
C LEU A 65 -11.20 -6.43 21.20
N GLY A 66 -11.31 -7.70 20.86
CA GLY A 66 -10.96 -8.23 19.55
C GLY A 66 -11.85 -7.69 18.43
N GLU A 67 -13.16 -7.60 18.65
CA GLU A 67 -14.11 -7.03 17.68
C GLU A 67 -13.92 -5.52 17.52
N TYR A 68 -13.67 -4.81 18.61
CA TYR A 68 -13.32 -3.40 18.56
C TYR A 68 -12.02 -3.18 17.77
N ALA A 69 -10.99 -3.98 18.04
CA ALA A 69 -9.73 -3.94 17.31
C ALA A 69 -9.93 -4.25 15.82
N ALA A 70 -10.70 -5.28 15.48
CA ALA A 70 -11.02 -5.64 14.09
C ALA A 70 -11.73 -4.49 13.36
N THR A 71 -12.65 -3.79 14.05
CA THR A 71 -13.34 -2.61 13.50
C THR A 71 -12.37 -1.46 13.24
N VAL A 72 -11.51 -1.12 14.21
CA VAL A 72 -10.51 -0.05 14.06
C VAL A 72 -9.52 -0.38 12.94
N ILE A 73 -9.04 -1.63 12.87
CA ILE A 73 -8.17 -2.07 11.77
C ILE A 73 -8.88 -1.93 10.42
N GLY A 74 -10.16 -2.29 10.34
CA GLY A 74 -10.96 -2.12 9.12
C GLY A 74 -11.06 -0.66 8.68
N MET A 75 -11.25 0.26 9.63
CA MET A 75 -11.25 1.70 9.36
C MET A 75 -9.89 2.19 8.84
N GLU A 76 -8.78 1.75 9.43
CA GLU A 76 -7.45 2.16 8.98
C GLU A 76 -7.12 1.58 7.59
N ILE A 77 -7.53 0.35 7.27
CA ILE A 77 -7.37 -0.21 5.92
C ILE A 77 -8.11 0.64 4.88
N LEU A 78 -9.36 1.03 5.15
CA LEU A 78 -10.12 1.88 4.24
C LEU A 78 -9.49 3.27 4.09
N ARG A 79 -9.02 3.83 5.20
CA ARG A 79 -8.35 5.13 5.21
C ARG A 79 -7.09 5.10 4.36
N GLU A 80 -6.23 4.09 4.50
CA GLU A 80 -5.03 3.94 3.69
C GLU A 80 -5.36 3.79 2.20
N LYS A 81 -6.36 2.96 1.85
CA LYS A 81 -6.82 2.86 0.46
C LYS A 81 -7.32 4.21 -0.09
N HIS A 82 -8.03 4.99 0.72
CA HIS A 82 -8.50 6.31 0.31
C HIS A 82 -7.33 7.28 0.10
N ASN A 83 -6.37 7.29 1.02
CA ASN A 83 -5.16 8.12 0.92
C ASN A 83 -4.34 7.77 -0.32
N GLU A 84 -4.22 6.48 -0.67
CA GLU A 84 -3.53 6.02 -1.88
C GLU A 84 -4.20 6.56 -3.15
N VAL A 85 -5.53 6.42 -3.26
CA VAL A 85 -6.30 6.96 -4.40
C VAL A 85 -6.20 8.48 -4.48
N GLU A 86 -6.29 9.17 -3.35
CA GLU A 86 -6.15 10.63 -3.31
C GLU A 86 -4.75 11.06 -3.74
N LYS A 87 -3.71 10.38 -3.26
CA LYS A 87 -2.32 10.63 -3.64
C LYS A 87 -2.12 10.42 -5.14
N GLU A 88 -2.60 9.32 -5.70
CA GLU A 88 -2.53 9.08 -7.15
C GLU A 88 -3.22 10.18 -7.96
N ALA A 89 -4.39 10.65 -7.52
CA ALA A 89 -5.11 11.72 -8.19
C ALA A 89 -4.33 13.04 -8.13
N ARG A 90 -3.74 13.36 -6.98
CA ARG A 90 -2.88 14.55 -6.80
C ARG A 90 -1.61 14.46 -7.64
N ASP A 91 -0.94 13.31 -7.66
CA ASP A 91 0.28 13.09 -8.44
C ASP A 91 -0.02 13.23 -9.95
N LYS A 92 -1.13 12.65 -10.43
CA LYS A 92 -1.58 12.82 -11.83
C LYS A 92 -1.89 14.28 -12.16
N ALA A 93 -2.53 15.01 -11.25
CA ALA A 93 -2.82 16.43 -11.44
C ALA A 93 -1.53 17.27 -11.51
N ALA A 94 -0.58 17.01 -10.61
CA ALA A 94 0.72 17.67 -10.60
C ALA A 94 1.50 17.41 -11.91
N ILE A 95 1.58 16.15 -12.35
CA ILE A 95 2.20 15.79 -13.63
C ILE A 95 1.52 16.53 -14.80
N THR A 96 0.19 16.58 -14.82
CA THR A 96 -0.56 17.26 -15.87
C THR A 96 -0.27 18.77 -15.89
N MET A 97 -0.21 19.40 -14.71
CA MET A 97 0.14 20.82 -14.59
C MET A 97 1.56 21.09 -15.08
N ALA A 98 2.53 20.26 -14.67
CA ALA A 98 3.92 20.37 -15.08
C ALA A 98 4.05 20.27 -16.61
N ILE A 99 3.42 19.27 -17.24
CA ILE A 99 3.41 19.09 -18.70
C ILE A 99 2.74 20.29 -19.39
N ASN A 100 1.64 20.83 -18.85
CA ASN A 100 0.94 21.96 -19.46
C ASN A 100 1.70 23.29 -19.34
N SER A 101 2.65 23.40 -18.40
CA SER A 101 3.52 24.59 -18.27
C SER A 101 4.63 24.65 -19.33
N LEU A 102 4.93 23.51 -19.98
CA LEU A 102 5.96 23.39 -21.01
C LEU A 102 5.42 23.82 -22.38
N SER A 103 6.21 24.64 -23.08
CA SER A 103 6.04 24.91 -24.50
C SER A 103 6.37 23.68 -25.34
N TYR A 104 6.00 23.70 -26.62
CA TYR A 104 6.24 22.58 -27.55
C TYR A 104 7.72 22.14 -27.56
N SER A 105 8.65 23.08 -27.75
CA SER A 105 10.09 22.80 -27.77
C SER A 105 10.63 22.34 -26.41
N GLU A 106 10.01 22.76 -25.30
CA GLU A 106 10.39 22.28 -23.97
C GLU A 106 9.92 20.84 -23.74
N LYS A 107 8.75 20.43 -24.25
CA LYS A 107 8.27 19.04 -24.19
C LYS A 107 9.19 18.10 -24.97
N GLU A 108 9.53 18.48 -26.19
CA GLU A 108 10.47 17.74 -27.05
C GLU A 108 11.86 17.62 -26.37
N ALA A 109 12.34 18.70 -25.74
CA ALA A 109 13.58 18.65 -24.97
C ALA A 109 13.52 17.66 -23.79
N ILE A 110 12.40 17.58 -23.07
CA ILE A 110 12.21 16.67 -21.94
C ILE A 110 12.21 15.19 -22.37
N GLU A 111 11.58 14.87 -23.51
CA GLU A 111 11.58 13.50 -24.05
C GLU A 111 13.03 13.00 -24.28
N HIS A 112 13.85 13.81 -24.95
CA HIS A 112 15.25 13.48 -25.18
C HIS A 112 16.11 13.44 -23.92
N ILE A 113 15.77 14.25 -22.91
CA ILE A 113 16.46 14.21 -21.61
C ILE A 113 16.22 12.88 -20.91
N PHE A 114 14.96 12.41 -20.87
CA PHE A 114 14.65 11.11 -20.25
C PHE A 114 15.25 9.94 -21.02
N GLU A 115 15.29 10.01 -22.36
CA GLU A 115 15.98 9.00 -23.19
C GLU A 115 17.50 8.94 -22.88
N GLU A 116 18.18 10.09 -22.76
CA GLU A 116 19.62 10.12 -22.45
C GLU A 116 19.91 9.68 -21.00
N LEU A 117 18.97 9.87 -20.07
CA LEU A 117 19.13 9.48 -18.67
C LEU A 117 19.10 7.95 -18.48
N GLY A 118 18.25 7.26 -19.25
CA GLY A 118 18.16 5.79 -19.25
C GLY A 118 17.67 5.18 -17.92
N GLY A 119 17.01 5.96 -17.07
CA GLY A 119 16.57 5.53 -15.74
C GLY A 119 15.71 6.59 -15.05
N THR A 120 15.35 6.34 -13.78
CA THR A 120 14.58 7.27 -12.94
C THR A 120 15.43 8.39 -12.33
N GLU A 121 16.75 8.22 -12.32
CA GLU A 121 17.74 9.16 -11.81
C GLU A 121 19.06 9.03 -12.58
N GLY A 122 19.89 10.08 -12.56
CA GLY A 122 21.17 10.08 -13.27
C GLY A 122 21.78 11.46 -13.43
N LEU A 123 22.98 11.51 -14.01
CA LEU A 123 23.67 12.76 -14.33
C LEU A 123 23.44 13.15 -15.79
N LEU A 124 22.89 14.33 -16.01
CA LEU A 124 22.63 14.89 -17.34
C LEU A 124 23.58 16.06 -17.64
N ILE A 125 24.15 16.09 -18.85
CA ILE A 125 24.96 17.22 -19.34
C ILE A 125 24.15 17.99 -20.39
N ALA A 126 23.58 19.13 -20.00
CA ALA A 126 22.66 19.91 -20.83
C ALA A 126 23.24 20.35 -22.20
N SER A 127 24.52 20.68 -22.29
CA SER A 127 25.15 20.99 -23.61
C SER A 127 25.18 19.79 -24.54
N LYS A 128 25.47 18.59 -24.02
CA LYS A 128 25.59 17.38 -24.85
C LYS A 128 24.24 17.01 -25.47
N VAL A 129 23.15 17.27 -24.75
CA VAL A 129 21.78 17.08 -25.24
C VAL A 129 21.40 18.18 -26.25
N ALA A 130 21.69 19.44 -25.94
CA ALA A 130 21.45 20.58 -26.84
C ALA A 130 22.10 20.37 -28.22
N ASP A 131 23.39 20.00 -28.23
CA ASP A 131 24.17 19.83 -29.46
C ASP A 131 23.71 18.62 -30.28
N ARG A 132 23.19 17.57 -29.64
CA ARG A 132 22.71 16.36 -30.33
C ARG A 132 21.33 16.55 -30.96
N VAL A 133 20.43 17.21 -30.27
CA VAL A 133 19.02 17.38 -30.68
C VAL A 133 18.83 18.64 -31.53
N GLY A 134 19.77 19.59 -31.47
CA GLY A 134 19.68 20.86 -32.20
C GLY A 134 18.77 21.90 -31.53
N ILE A 135 18.62 21.81 -30.20
CA ILE A 135 17.82 22.74 -29.39
C ILE A 135 18.77 23.64 -28.58
N THR A 136 18.37 24.88 -28.28
CA THR A 136 19.17 25.77 -27.45
C THR A 136 19.25 25.30 -25.99
N ARG A 137 20.42 25.45 -25.36
CA ARG A 137 20.62 25.10 -23.94
C ARG A 137 19.60 25.77 -23.00
N SER A 138 19.15 26.98 -23.33
CA SER A 138 18.16 27.71 -22.52
C SER A 138 16.79 27.00 -22.48
N VAL A 139 16.38 26.33 -23.56
CA VAL A 139 15.13 25.55 -23.58
C VAL A 139 15.22 24.36 -22.62
N ILE A 140 16.35 23.64 -22.62
CA ILE A 140 16.58 22.51 -21.69
C ILE A 140 16.53 22.99 -20.23
N VAL A 141 17.26 24.06 -19.91
CA VAL A 141 17.31 24.60 -18.55
C VAL A 141 15.93 25.10 -18.10
N ASN A 142 15.19 25.77 -18.98
CA ASN A 142 13.84 26.25 -18.67
C ASN A 142 12.85 25.10 -18.46
N ALA A 143 12.94 24.05 -19.28
CA ALA A 143 12.09 22.86 -19.14
C ALA A 143 12.32 22.17 -17.79
N LEU A 144 13.58 21.92 -17.43
CA LEU A 144 13.93 21.32 -16.13
C LEU A 144 13.48 22.20 -14.95
N ARG A 145 13.68 23.52 -15.03
CA ARG A 145 13.23 24.45 -13.99
C ARG A 145 11.72 24.39 -13.78
N LYS A 146 10.94 24.26 -14.86
CA LYS A 146 9.47 24.15 -14.79
C LYS A 146 8.98 22.82 -14.23
N LEU A 147 9.74 21.73 -14.38
CA LEU A 147 9.44 20.44 -13.76
C LEU A 147 9.85 20.37 -12.28
N GLU A 148 10.86 21.14 -11.88
CA GLU A 148 11.29 21.27 -10.48
C GLU A 148 10.38 22.18 -9.64
N SER A 149 9.75 23.18 -10.28
CA SER A 149 8.88 24.17 -9.62
C SER A 149 7.53 23.61 -9.22
#